data_AF-A0A958TIT1-F1
#
_entry.id   AF-A0A958TIT1-F1
#
_cell.length_a   1.000
_cell.length_b   1.000
_cell.length_c   1.000
_cell.angle_alpha   90.00
_cell.angle_beta   90.00
_cell.angle_gamma   90.00
#
_symmetry.space_group_name_H-M   'P 1'
#
loop_
_entity.id
_entity.type
_entity.pdbx_description
1 polymer ?
#
loop_
_entity_poly.entity_id
_entity_poly.type
_entity_poly.pdbx_seq_one_letter_code
_entity_poly.pdbx_strand_id
1 'polypeptide(L)'
;MNPTEFSSFLDSISKQPLHVLDASIPLNTYTHLDLSVHNTELNRIDVSVSSALEAYIQNYIKNKQALVGFGGYNEMRNIYQRSTHFKHQNSDNERNIHLGIDLWLAANSSVLTPLDAEIHSFKNNTNYGDYGPTIILKHRIDTVEFYTLYGHLSLTSIENLQVGQKFKQGQQIATLGDASVNGDYP
;
A
#
# COMPACT_ATOMS: atom_id res chain seq x y z
N MET A 1 -4.92 -18.62 -16.42
CA MET A 1 -3.54 -18.14 -16.46
C MET A 1 -2.88 -18.55 -15.16
N ASN A 2 -1.73 -19.22 -15.21
CA ASN A 2 -0.94 -19.55 -14.02
C ASN A 2 -0.10 -18.34 -13.56
N PRO A 3 0.52 -18.36 -12.35
CA PRO A 3 1.27 -17.20 -11.84
C PRO A 3 2.41 -16.74 -12.75
N THR A 4 3.16 -17.66 -13.37
CA THR A 4 4.28 -17.33 -14.27
C THR A 4 3.78 -16.67 -15.55
N GLU A 5 2.70 -17.18 -16.13
CA GLU A 5 2.04 -16.57 -17.29
C GLU A 5 1.51 -15.18 -16.94
N PHE A 6 0.95 -15.00 -15.74
CA PHE A 6 0.43 -13.71 -15.29
C PHE A 6 1.54 -12.69 -15.07
N SER A 7 2.66 -13.09 -14.45
CA SER A 7 3.84 -12.22 -14.34
C SER A 7 4.35 -11.81 -15.72
N SER A 8 4.50 -12.77 -16.64
CA SER A 8 4.96 -12.50 -18.01
C SER A 8 4.00 -11.56 -18.76
N PHE A 9 2.70 -11.71 -18.51
CA PHE A 9 1.69 -10.79 -19.03
C PHE A 9 1.87 -9.38 -18.44
N LEU A 10 2.02 -9.22 -17.13
CA LEU A 10 2.24 -7.92 -16.49
C LEU A 10 3.49 -7.23 -17.04
N ASP A 11 4.60 -7.97 -17.20
CA ASP A 11 5.86 -7.47 -17.76
C ASP A 11 5.72 -7.03 -19.23
N SER A 12 4.74 -7.57 -19.94
CA SER A 12 4.46 -7.20 -21.34
C SER A 12 3.65 -5.92 -21.50
N ILE A 13 2.97 -5.44 -20.45
CA ILE A 13 2.02 -4.31 -20.53
C ILE A 13 2.74 -3.01 -20.90
N SER A 14 3.90 -2.74 -20.30
CA SER A 14 4.65 -1.50 -20.54
C SER A 14 6.15 -1.72 -20.42
N LYS A 15 6.90 -1.11 -21.35
CA LYS A 15 8.37 -1.04 -21.27
C LYS A 15 8.87 0.07 -20.35
N GLN A 16 7.99 1.02 -19.99
CA GLN A 16 8.29 2.12 -19.08
C GLN A 16 7.62 1.87 -17.73
N PRO A 17 8.23 2.30 -16.61
CA PRO A 17 7.60 2.22 -15.30
C PRO A 17 6.23 2.91 -15.31
N LEU A 18 5.24 2.25 -14.72
CA LEU A 18 3.92 2.81 -14.49
C LEU A 18 3.90 3.41 -13.08
N HIS A 19 3.26 4.56 -12.94
CA HIS A 19 3.28 5.33 -11.69
C HIS A 19 2.02 5.06 -10.88
N VAL A 20 2.21 4.78 -9.59
CA VAL A 20 1.13 4.67 -8.59
C VAL A 20 1.12 5.84 -7.60
N LEU A 21 2.19 6.65 -7.59
CA LEU A 21 2.29 7.94 -6.91
C LEU A 21 2.48 9.05 -7.96
N ASP A 22 2.50 10.31 -7.53
CA ASP A 22 2.78 11.46 -8.38
C ASP A 22 4.00 11.21 -9.30
N ALA A 23 3.76 11.26 -10.62
CA ALA A 23 4.76 10.97 -11.65
C ALA A 23 5.92 11.98 -11.68
N SER A 24 5.77 13.13 -11.02
CA SER A 24 6.86 14.11 -10.85
C SER A 24 7.91 13.69 -9.83
N ILE A 25 7.63 12.70 -8.97
CA ILE A 25 8.59 12.18 -7.98
C ILE A 25 9.64 11.32 -8.70
N PRO A 26 10.92 11.72 -8.70
CA PRO A 26 11.96 10.97 -9.39
C PRO A 26 12.21 9.60 -8.75
N LEU A 27 12.35 8.54 -9.56
CA LEU A 27 12.59 7.18 -9.06
C LEU A 27 13.88 7.04 -8.21
N ASN A 28 14.89 7.89 -8.43
CA ASN A 28 16.11 7.91 -7.62
C ASN A 28 15.91 8.53 -6.21
N THR A 29 14.72 9.06 -5.91
CA THR A 29 14.34 9.54 -4.57
C THR A 29 13.53 8.52 -3.78
N TYR A 30 13.43 7.29 -4.28
CA TYR A 30 12.83 6.16 -3.56
C TYR A 30 13.92 5.40 -2.80
N THR A 31 13.64 5.01 -1.56
CA THR A 31 14.53 4.15 -0.78
C THR A 31 13.81 2.89 -0.33
N HIS A 32 14.48 1.76 -0.44
CA HIS A 32 13.98 0.51 0.13
C HIS A 32 13.96 0.61 1.67
N LEU A 33 12.87 0.15 2.28
CA LEU A 33 12.66 0.11 3.71
C LEU A 33 12.10 -1.27 4.09
N ASP A 34 12.82 -1.97 4.96
CA ASP A 34 12.51 -3.31 5.42
C ASP A 34 11.84 -3.25 6.81
N LEU A 35 10.59 -3.70 6.91
CA LEU A 35 9.87 -3.84 8.18
C LEU A 35 9.80 -5.29 8.67
N SER A 36 10.56 -6.20 8.05
CA SER A 36 10.57 -7.60 8.42
C SER A 36 11.28 -7.85 9.75
N VAL A 37 11.06 -9.05 10.31
CA VAL A 37 11.77 -9.56 11.49
C VAL A 37 13.30 -9.65 11.32
N HIS A 38 13.82 -9.51 10.10
CA HIS A 38 15.26 -9.50 9.84
C HIS A 38 15.90 -8.13 10.07
N ASN A 39 15.10 -7.06 10.11
CA ASN A 39 15.61 -5.72 10.41
C ASN A 39 15.86 -5.56 11.92
N THR A 40 17.11 -5.75 12.33
CA THR A 40 17.52 -5.63 13.74
C THR A 40 17.38 -4.22 14.32
N GLU A 41 17.24 -3.17 13.50
CA GLU A 41 16.99 -1.80 14.00
C GLU A 41 15.63 -1.71 14.68
N LEU A 42 14.64 -2.49 14.23
CA LEU A 42 13.29 -2.52 14.79
C LEU A 42 13.25 -3.07 16.22
N ASN A 43 14.28 -3.79 16.68
CA ASN A 43 14.37 -4.27 18.06
C ASN A 43 14.42 -3.12 19.09
N ARG A 44 14.76 -1.90 18.64
CA ARG A 44 14.81 -0.69 19.49
C ARG A 44 13.55 0.15 19.40
N ILE A 45 12.59 -0.24 18.57
CA ILE A 45 11.36 0.49 18.29
C ILE A 45 10.21 -0.32 18.87
N ASP A 46 9.30 0.33 19.60
CA ASP A 46 8.05 -0.30 19.97
C ASP A 46 7.12 -0.36 18.74
N VAL A 47 7.25 -1.43 17.97
CA VAL A 47 6.47 -1.64 16.75
C VAL A 47 4.97 -1.86 16.98
N SER A 48 4.55 -1.98 18.25
CA SER A 48 3.12 -2.04 18.60
C SER A 48 2.46 -0.66 18.61
N VAL A 49 3.26 0.42 18.69
CA VAL A 49 2.80 1.81 18.70
C VAL A 49 3.00 2.41 17.30
N SER A 50 1.90 2.75 16.62
CA SER A 50 1.91 3.33 15.26
C SER A 50 2.82 4.54 15.14
N SER A 51 2.69 5.50 16.05
CA SER A 51 3.47 6.74 16.02
C SER A 51 4.97 6.53 16.23
N ALA A 52 5.38 5.51 16.98
CA ALA A 52 6.79 5.17 17.14
C ALA A 52 7.37 4.58 15.85
N LEU A 53 6.60 3.73 15.18
CA LEU A 53 6.98 3.14 13.90
C LEU A 53 6.97 4.17 12.76
N GLU A 54 5.96 5.04 12.71
CA GLU A 54 5.89 6.18 11.78
C GLU A 54 7.10 7.09 11.95
N ALA A 55 7.46 7.45 13.19
CA ALA A 55 8.64 8.26 13.46
C ALA A 55 9.94 7.57 12.98
N TYR A 56 10.07 6.25 13.16
CA TYR A 56 11.20 5.50 12.61
C TYR A 56 11.23 5.56 11.07
N ILE A 57 10.11 5.30 10.40
CA ILE A 57 10.00 5.31 8.94
C ILE A 57 10.35 6.69 8.38
N GLN A 58 9.76 7.75 8.92
CA GLN A 58 10.02 9.12 8.47
C GLN A 58 11.49 9.51 8.66
N ASN A 59 12.09 9.17 9.81
CA ASN A 59 13.50 9.43 10.05
C ASN A 59 14.41 8.62 9.11
N TYR A 60 14.07 7.36 8.84
CA TYR A 60 14.81 6.51 7.91
C TYR A 60 14.84 7.12 6.49
N ILE A 61 13.66 7.48 5.96
CA ILE A 61 13.52 8.11 4.63
C ILE A 61 14.31 9.42 4.57
N LYS A 62 14.16 10.27 5.59
CA LYS A 62 14.87 11.55 5.69
C LYS A 62 16.39 11.37 5.73
N ASN A 63 16.90 10.42 6.52
CA ASN A 63 18.34 10.15 6.65
C ASN A 63 18.94 9.60 5.34
N LYS A 64 18.14 8.94 4.51
CA LYS A 64 18.53 8.50 3.16
C LYS A 64 18.41 9.61 2.11
N GLN A 65 17.98 10.81 2.50
CA GLN A 65 17.68 11.93 1.58
C GLN A 65 16.67 11.53 0.49
N ALA A 66 15.76 10.62 0.83
CA ALA A 66 14.71 10.12 -0.04
C ALA A 66 13.39 10.89 0.20
N LEU A 67 12.46 10.76 -0.74
CA LEU A 67 11.09 11.25 -0.63
C LEU A 67 10.11 10.13 -0.30
N VAL A 68 10.34 8.94 -0.84
CA VAL A 68 9.44 7.79 -0.70
C VAL A 68 10.20 6.60 -0.10
N GLY A 69 9.64 6.00 0.94
CA GLY A 69 10.02 4.66 1.38
C GLY A 69 9.20 3.62 0.61
N PHE A 70 9.80 2.50 0.19
CA PHE A 70 9.05 1.39 -0.39
C PHE A 70 9.55 0.03 0.10
N GLY A 71 8.66 -0.96 0.18
CA GLY A 71 9.02 -2.29 0.63
C GLY A 71 7.79 -3.15 0.94
N GLY A 72 7.97 -4.15 1.79
CA GLY A 72 6.85 -4.88 2.38
C GLY A 72 6.42 -6.15 1.70
N TYR A 73 6.72 -6.37 0.43
CA TYR A 73 6.27 -7.60 -0.22
C TYR A 73 7.00 -8.83 0.33
N ASN A 74 6.22 -9.82 0.77
CA ASN A 74 6.70 -11.07 1.33
C ASN A 74 7.57 -10.89 2.59
N GLU A 75 7.34 -9.81 3.34
CA GLU A 75 7.98 -9.58 4.63
C GLU A 75 7.20 -10.28 5.75
N MET A 76 7.90 -11.08 6.57
CA MET A 76 7.37 -11.52 7.85
C MET A 76 7.49 -10.38 8.85
N ARG A 77 6.37 -9.87 9.36
CA ARG A 77 6.32 -8.69 10.23
C ARG A 77 5.60 -8.97 11.54
N ASN A 78 6.17 -8.49 12.64
CA ASN A 78 5.55 -8.56 13.96
C ASN A 78 4.57 -7.40 14.23
N ILE A 79 4.49 -6.41 13.32
CA ILE A 79 3.65 -5.20 13.49
C ILE A 79 2.16 -5.54 13.62
N TYR A 80 1.69 -6.65 13.04
CA TYR A 80 0.28 -7.05 13.05
C TYR A 80 -0.18 -7.58 14.42
N GLN A 81 0.74 -7.90 15.32
CA GLN A 81 0.44 -8.31 16.69
C GLN A 81 -0.18 -7.20 17.55
N ARG A 82 -0.31 -5.96 17.03
CA ARG A 82 -0.96 -4.86 17.75
C ARG A 82 -2.49 -4.89 17.69
N SER A 83 -3.10 -5.52 16.67
CA SER A 83 -4.56 -5.58 16.55
C SER A 83 -5.10 -6.94 16.95
N THR A 84 -6.11 -6.95 17.83
CA THR A 84 -6.85 -8.15 18.21
C THR A 84 -7.59 -8.78 17.02
N HIS A 85 -7.84 -8.01 15.96
CA HIS A 85 -8.46 -8.50 14.72
C HIS A 85 -7.56 -9.52 13.98
N PHE A 86 -6.24 -9.40 14.13
CA PHE A 86 -5.26 -10.31 13.52
C PHE A 86 -4.68 -11.34 14.50
N LYS A 87 -5.00 -11.24 15.79
CA LYS A 87 -4.61 -12.24 16.80
C LYS A 87 -5.52 -13.46 16.71
N HIS A 88 -5.00 -14.56 16.18
CA HIS A 88 -5.60 -15.88 16.36
C HIS A 88 -5.17 -16.50 17.70
N GLN A 89 -6.05 -17.31 18.31
CA GLN A 89 -5.77 -17.99 19.58
C GLN A 89 -4.71 -19.11 19.47
N ASN A 90 -4.32 -19.51 18.26
CA ASN A 90 -3.33 -20.56 18.00
C ASN A 90 -2.17 -20.01 17.16
N SER A 91 -0.93 -20.28 17.58
CA SER A 91 0.33 -19.80 16.97
C SER A 91 0.56 -20.28 15.53
N ASP A 92 -0.06 -21.40 15.13
CA ASP A 92 0.21 -22.05 13.83
C ASP A 92 -0.46 -21.35 12.64
N ASN A 93 -1.30 -20.34 12.87
CA ASN A 93 -2.04 -19.60 11.83
C ASN A 93 -1.88 -18.07 11.94
N GLU A 94 -0.79 -17.58 12.55
CA GLU A 94 -0.55 -16.15 12.64
C GLU A 94 -0.34 -15.54 11.25
N ARG A 95 -1.20 -14.59 10.87
CA ARG A 95 -1.08 -13.85 9.61
C ARG A 95 0.01 -12.79 9.76
N ASN A 96 1.26 -13.19 9.58
CA ASN A 96 2.43 -12.30 9.74
C ASN A 96 3.16 -11.99 8.43
N ILE A 97 2.79 -12.60 7.31
CA ILE A 97 3.36 -12.30 6.00
C ILE A 97 2.58 -11.16 5.34
N HIS A 98 3.27 -10.06 5.04
CA HIS A 98 2.71 -8.96 4.27
C HIS A 98 2.75 -9.28 2.77
N LEU A 99 1.57 -9.29 2.12
CA LEU A 99 1.41 -9.66 0.72
C LEU A 99 1.26 -8.44 -0.21
N GLY A 100 1.25 -7.24 0.35
CA GLY A 100 1.22 -5.98 -0.38
C GLY A 100 2.60 -5.36 -0.57
N ILE A 101 2.62 -4.22 -1.26
CA ILE A 101 3.77 -3.30 -1.29
C ILE A 101 3.33 -2.04 -0.56
N ASP A 102 4.15 -1.58 0.37
CA ASP A 102 3.95 -0.30 1.03
C ASP A 102 4.72 0.80 0.31
N LEU A 103 4.11 1.97 0.27
CA LEU A 103 4.70 3.20 -0.22
C LEU A 103 4.50 4.29 0.84
N TRP A 104 5.55 4.54 1.62
CA TRP A 104 5.54 5.52 2.70
C TRP A 104 5.89 6.90 2.17
N LEU A 105 4.92 7.81 2.27
CA LEU A 105 5.01 9.21 1.87
C LEU A 105 4.03 10.03 2.73
N ALA A 106 4.17 11.35 2.74
CA ALA A 106 3.29 12.23 3.50
C ALA A 106 1.80 12.04 3.16
N ALA A 107 0.93 12.16 4.16
CA ALA A 107 -0.52 12.18 3.97
C ALA A 107 -0.93 13.26 2.94
N ASN A 108 -2.06 13.03 2.27
CA ASN A 108 -2.57 13.81 1.15
C ASN A 108 -1.76 13.71 -0.16
N SER A 109 -0.68 12.93 -0.21
CA SER A 109 0.03 12.67 -1.46
C SER A 109 -0.84 11.91 -2.46
N SER A 110 -0.75 12.27 -3.73
CA SER A 110 -1.57 11.71 -4.80
C SER A 110 -1.25 10.24 -5.07
N VAL A 111 -2.30 9.43 -5.19
CA VAL A 111 -2.26 8.04 -5.64
C VAL A 111 -2.86 7.98 -7.04
N LEU A 112 -2.12 7.41 -7.99
CA LEU A 112 -2.48 7.32 -9.40
C LEU A 112 -2.86 5.88 -9.75
N THR A 113 -3.73 5.70 -10.75
CA THR A 113 -3.91 4.39 -11.37
C THR A 113 -2.78 4.11 -12.37
N PRO A 114 -2.07 2.97 -12.28
CA PRO A 114 -0.98 2.66 -13.20
C PRO A 114 -1.49 2.31 -14.61
N LEU A 115 -2.78 1.99 -14.74
CA LEU A 115 -3.43 1.55 -15.98
C LEU A 115 -4.82 2.14 -16.12
N ASP A 116 -5.40 2.06 -17.31
CA ASP A 116 -6.84 2.25 -17.47
C ASP A 116 -7.60 1.32 -16.52
N ALA A 117 -8.61 1.87 -15.84
CA ALA A 117 -9.24 1.21 -14.72
C ALA A 117 -10.73 1.58 -14.60
N GLU A 118 -11.45 0.73 -13.91
CA GLU A 118 -12.82 0.94 -13.47
C GLU A 118 -12.92 0.66 -11.97
N ILE A 119 -13.63 1.49 -11.21
CA ILE A 119 -13.92 1.23 -9.80
C ILE A 119 -14.76 -0.05 -9.71
N HIS A 120 -14.19 -1.10 -9.14
CA HIS A 120 -14.94 -2.33 -8.83
C HIS A 120 -15.73 -2.14 -7.54
N SER A 121 -15.05 -1.69 -6.48
CA SER A 121 -15.64 -1.50 -5.15
C SER A 121 -14.76 -0.59 -4.31
N PHE A 122 -15.33 0.04 -3.30
CA PHE A 122 -14.59 0.80 -2.29
C PHE A 122 -15.30 0.67 -0.94
N LYS A 123 -14.56 0.82 0.15
CA LYS A 123 -15.09 0.70 1.52
C LYS A 123 -14.21 1.46 2.51
N ASN A 124 -14.81 1.99 3.57
CA ASN A 124 -14.07 2.42 4.76
C ASN A 124 -13.96 1.25 5.75
N ASN A 125 -12.78 0.66 5.90
CA ASN A 125 -12.51 -0.44 6.82
C ASN A 125 -12.01 0.08 8.17
N THR A 126 -12.95 0.44 9.05
CA THR A 126 -12.68 1.20 10.29
C THR A 126 -12.19 0.35 11.47
N ASN A 127 -11.88 -0.94 11.27
CA ASN A 127 -11.32 -1.75 12.35
C ASN A 127 -9.88 -1.29 12.66
N TYR A 128 -9.47 -1.38 13.92
CA TYR A 128 -8.11 -1.02 14.32
C TYR A 128 -7.06 -1.88 13.61
N GLY A 129 -6.09 -1.25 12.93
CA GLY A 129 -5.05 -1.91 12.16
C GLY A 129 -5.48 -2.44 10.78
N ASP A 130 -6.74 -2.23 10.39
CA ASP A 130 -7.27 -2.61 9.07
C ASP A 130 -6.90 -1.55 8.01
N TYR A 131 -7.42 -1.67 6.80
CA TYR A 131 -6.99 -0.86 5.66
C TYR A 131 -7.50 0.60 5.66
N GLY A 132 -8.38 1.01 6.57
CA GLY A 132 -9.06 2.33 6.46
C GLY A 132 -9.84 2.47 5.14
N PRO A 133 -9.94 3.69 4.56
CA PRO A 133 -10.48 3.90 3.22
C PRO A 133 -9.71 3.09 2.17
N THR A 134 -10.44 2.25 1.43
CA THR A 134 -9.89 1.28 0.49
C THR A 134 -10.63 1.35 -0.85
N ILE A 135 -9.89 1.29 -1.96
CA ILE A 135 -10.41 1.23 -3.32
C ILE A 135 -9.89 -0.04 -3.99
N ILE A 136 -10.77 -0.75 -4.72
CA ILE A 136 -10.41 -1.83 -5.61
C ILE A 136 -10.71 -1.39 -7.05
N LEU A 137 -9.68 -1.40 -7.88
CA LEU A 137 -9.77 -1.16 -9.31
C LEU A 137 -9.83 -2.47 -10.07
N LYS A 138 -10.64 -2.50 -11.12
CA LYS A 138 -10.68 -3.55 -12.15
C LYS A 138 -9.94 -3.02 -13.39
N HIS A 139 -9.03 -3.83 -13.90
CA HIS A 139 -8.29 -3.57 -15.14
C HIS A 139 -8.67 -4.62 -16.17
N ARG A 140 -8.76 -4.19 -17.43
CA ARG A 140 -8.97 -5.11 -18.55
C ARG A 140 -8.06 -4.73 -19.70
N ILE A 141 -7.20 -5.67 -20.10
CA ILE A 141 -6.32 -5.56 -21.26
C ILE A 141 -6.61 -6.80 -22.10
N ASP A 142 -7.11 -6.59 -23.32
CA ASP A 142 -7.62 -7.63 -24.19
C ASP A 142 -8.64 -8.56 -23.49
N THR A 143 -8.25 -9.82 -23.28
CA THR A 143 -9.07 -10.85 -22.62
C THR A 143 -8.69 -11.05 -21.15
N VAL A 144 -7.66 -10.37 -20.65
CA VAL A 144 -7.18 -10.52 -19.27
C VAL A 144 -7.83 -9.46 -18.38
N GLU A 145 -8.46 -9.93 -17.31
CA GLU A 145 -9.03 -9.10 -16.26
C GLU A 145 -8.30 -9.38 -14.95
N PHE A 146 -7.96 -8.32 -14.22
CA PHE A 146 -7.33 -8.41 -12.91
C PHE A 146 -7.66 -7.17 -12.07
N TYR A 147 -7.31 -7.22 -10.78
CA TYR A 147 -7.67 -6.19 -9.83
C TYR A 147 -6.44 -5.67 -9.07
N THR A 148 -6.47 -4.39 -8.71
CA THR A 148 -5.52 -3.78 -7.77
C THR A 148 -6.27 -3.21 -6.58
N LEU A 149 -5.68 -3.31 -5.38
CA LEU A 149 -6.26 -2.83 -4.13
C LEU A 149 -5.35 -1.72 -3.57
N TYR A 150 -5.96 -0.61 -3.17
CA TYR A 150 -5.30 0.53 -2.56
C TYR A 150 -5.94 0.77 -1.20
N GLY A 151 -5.17 0.56 -0.13
CA GLY A 151 -5.59 0.82 1.25
C GLY A 151 -4.93 2.08 1.81
N HIS A 152 -5.23 2.37 3.06
CA HIS A 152 -4.66 3.46 3.85
C HIS A 152 -4.86 4.84 3.21
N LEU A 153 -5.96 5.01 2.48
CA LEU A 153 -6.28 6.24 1.76
C LEU A 153 -6.96 7.26 2.67
N SER A 154 -7.04 8.51 2.21
CA SER A 154 -7.81 9.55 2.88
C SER A 154 -9.32 9.28 2.76
N LEU A 155 -10.10 9.79 3.73
CA LEU A 155 -11.55 9.61 3.72
C LEU A 155 -12.20 10.27 2.48
N THR A 156 -11.71 11.44 2.10
CA THR A 156 -12.19 12.20 0.93
C THR A 156 -12.02 11.44 -0.38
N SER A 157 -11.09 10.48 -0.44
CA SER A 157 -10.85 9.65 -1.62
C SER A 157 -12.04 8.75 -1.97
N ILE A 158 -12.91 8.42 -1.02
CA ILE A 158 -14.06 7.51 -1.24
C ILE A 158 -15.42 8.20 -1.18
N GLU A 159 -15.49 9.48 -0.81
CA GLU A 159 -16.76 10.20 -0.59
C GLU A 159 -17.62 10.33 -1.85
N ASN A 160 -16.98 10.52 -3.01
CA ASN A 160 -17.67 10.81 -4.28
C ASN A 160 -17.45 9.72 -5.34
N LEU A 161 -16.95 8.54 -4.95
CA LEU A 161 -16.72 7.45 -5.88
C LEU A 161 -18.01 6.72 -6.24
N GLN A 162 -18.06 6.21 -7.46
CA GLN A 162 -19.14 5.36 -7.94
C GLN A 162 -18.58 4.07 -8.50
N VAL A 163 -19.20 2.94 -8.19
CA VAL A 163 -18.89 1.66 -8.84
C VAL A 163 -19.12 1.81 -10.35
N GLY A 164 -18.17 1.36 -11.16
CA GLY A 164 -18.18 1.55 -12.60
C GLY A 164 -17.54 2.85 -13.09
N GLN A 165 -17.13 3.76 -12.20
CA GLN A 165 -16.40 4.97 -12.57
C GLN A 165 -15.06 4.61 -13.22
N LYS A 166 -14.74 5.25 -14.35
CA LYS A 166 -13.53 4.95 -15.13
C LYS A 166 -12.44 5.97 -14.90
N PHE A 167 -11.21 5.48 -14.85
CA PHE A 167 -9.99 6.26 -14.79
C PHE A 167 -9.05 5.85 -15.92
N LYS A 168 -8.34 6.82 -16.47
CA LYS A 168 -7.25 6.62 -17.42
C LYS A 168 -5.93 6.44 -16.70
N GLN A 169 -5.02 5.69 -17.31
CA GLN A 169 -3.65 5.55 -16.82
C GLN A 169 -3.06 6.91 -16.42
N GLY A 170 -2.45 6.96 -15.23
CA GLY A 170 -1.85 8.16 -14.66
C GLY A 170 -2.83 9.15 -14.04
N GLN A 171 -4.15 8.92 -14.09
CA GLN A 171 -5.10 9.75 -13.37
C GLN A 171 -5.04 9.48 -11.88
N GLN A 172 -5.20 10.54 -11.10
CA GLN A 172 -5.34 10.46 -9.66
C GLN A 172 -6.66 9.78 -9.30
N ILE A 173 -6.57 8.75 -8.46
CA ILE A 173 -7.73 8.00 -7.95
C ILE A 173 -8.02 8.30 -6.48
N ALA A 174 -7.00 8.76 -5.73
CA ALA A 174 -7.07 8.96 -4.30
C ALA A 174 -5.92 9.84 -3.79
N THR A 175 -5.90 10.09 -2.50
CA THR A 175 -4.73 10.55 -1.75
C THR A 175 -4.47 9.65 -0.53
N LEU A 176 -3.22 9.62 -0.04
CA LEU A 176 -2.87 8.91 1.19
C LEU A 176 -3.58 9.52 2.42
N GLY A 177 -4.04 8.67 3.33
CA GLY A 177 -4.65 9.08 4.59
C GLY A 177 -3.62 9.20 5.71
N ASP A 178 -3.93 9.99 6.73
CA ASP A 178 -3.16 10.02 7.97
C ASP A 178 -3.61 8.91 8.96
N ALA A 179 -2.84 8.73 10.03
CA ALA A 179 -3.07 7.71 11.05
C ALA A 179 -4.48 7.74 11.69
N SER A 180 -5.15 8.90 11.68
CA SER A 180 -6.50 9.03 12.27
C SER A 180 -7.60 8.37 11.44
N VAL A 181 -7.36 8.14 10.14
CA VAL A 181 -8.34 7.56 9.21
C VAL A 181 -7.86 6.29 8.52
N ASN A 182 -6.55 6.09 8.38
CA ASN A 182 -5.98 5.02 7.57
C ASN A 182 -5.91 3.65 8.29
N GLY A 183 -6.58 3.50 9.45
CA GLY A 183 -6.50 2.31 10.28
C GLY A 183 -5.31 2.29 11.25
N ASP A 184 -4.74 3.45 11.58
CA ASP A 184 -3.56 3.63 12.43
C ASP A 184 -2.30 2.96 11.82
N TYR A 185 -2.20 2.97 10.50
CA TYR A 185 -1.04 2.48 9.75
C TYR A 185 0.06 3.56 9.67
N PRO A 186 1.33 3.19 9.94
CA PRO A 186 2.45 4.14 10.05
C PRO A 186 3.03 4.60 8.71
#